data_AF-A0A8N4F0N0-F1
#
_entry.id   AF-A0A8N4F0N0-F1
#
_cell.length_a   1.000
_cell.length_b   1.000
_cell.length_c   1.000
_cell.angle_alpha   90.00
_cell.angle_beta   90.00
_cell.angle_gamma   90.00
#
_symmetry.space_group_name_H-M   'P 1'
#
loop_
_entity.id
_entity.type
_entity.pdbx_description
1 polymer ?
#
loop_
_entity_poly.entity_id
_entity_poly.type
_entity_poly.pdbx_seq_one_letter_code
_entity_poly.pdbx_strand_id
1 'polypeptide(L)'
;MGLVNGRSDNEFEDEGPVSPVTIARKSLGLDRGQHGTLSDAEQEFSVKYLKSELLRSMKVVLFTAKINILMPCGPVAVLINYLTANHAWVFFLSMLGIIPLAERLGFATEQLAFFTGPTVGGLLNATFGNATELIISIFALKGGMIRVVQQSLLGSILSNMLLVLGCAFFSGGIVFNKKEQVFNKATAVVNSGLLLMAVMGLLFPAVLHYTHTEVQYGKSELALSRFSSCIMLVAYAAYLFFQLKNRNMYDPVHEGGSQHAGSLDDEEVAEISQWEAIIWLAILTAWISVLSEYLVDALQGASVSWRIPVSFISVILLPIVGNAAEHASAIIFAMKDKLDISLGVAIGSCTQISMFGIPFCVVIGWIMGQPMDLNFQLFETATLFITVLVVAFMLQKTNLPKARS
;
A
#
# COMPACT_ATOMS: atom_id res chain seq x y z
N MET A 1 64.14 -16.08 40.36
CA MET A 1 62.85 -15.41 40.05
C MET A 1 63.03 -13.92 40.31
N GLY A 2 63.43 -13.17 39.29
CA GLY A 2 63.49 -11.70 39.28
C GLY A 2 62.48 -11.18 38.24
N LEU A 3 62.16 -9.91 38.13
CA LEU A 3 62.63 -8.68 38.74
C LEU A 3 61.58 -7.62 38.37
N VAL A 4 61.24 -6.71 39.29
CA VAL A 4 60.50 -5.48 39.00
C VAL A 4 61.52 -4.37 38.80
N ASN A 5 61.48 -3.70 37.66
CA ASN A 5 62.15 -2.44 37.30
C ASN A 5 61.23 -1.78 36.26
N GLY A 6 61.00 -0.47 36.18
CA GLY A 6 61.57 0.68 36.87
C GLY A 6 61.40 1.92 35.98
N ARG A 7 61.33 3.08 36.63
CA ARG A 7 61.65 4.45 36.15
C ARG A 7 60.73 5.23 35.21
N SER A 8 60.59 6.49 35.63
CA SER A 8 60.11 7.71 34.99
C SER A 8 60.98 8.14 33.81
N ASP A 9 60.41 8.91 32.87
CA ASP A 9 60.77 10.32 32.61
C ASP A 9 59.78 10.92 31.58
N ASN A 10 59.29 12.13 31.88
CA ASN A 10 58.55 12.99 30.96
C ASN A 10 59.56 13.81 30.15
N GLU A 11 59.35 13.98 28.84
CA GLU A 11 59.33 15.30 28.15
C GLU A 11 59.14 15.18 26.62
N PHE A 12 58.21 16.03 26.14
CA PHE A 12 58.11 16.74 24.85
C PHE A 12 57.84 16.05 23.48
N GLU A 13 56.90 16.71 22.78
CA GLU A 13 56.69 16.86 21.32
C GLU A 13 56.07 15.69 20.52
N ASP A 14 54.83 15.85 20.04
CA ASP A 14 54.52 16.45 18.71
C ASP A 14 53.07 16.06 18.29
N GLU A 15 52.14 17.02 18.28
CA GLU A 15 50.83 16.85 17.62
C GLU A 15 50.95 17.33 16.16
N GLY A 16 50.88 16.39 15.23
CA GLY A 16 50.77 16.66 13.79
C GLY A 16 49.55 15.95 13.18
N PRO A 17 48.64 16.67 12.49
CA PRO A 17 47.47 16.08 11.85
C PRO A 17 47.84 15.45 10.51
N VAL A 18 47.45 14.19 10.31
CA VAL A 18 47.53 13.51 9.01
C VAL A 18 46.55 14.16 8.04
N SER A 19 47.11 14.86 7.05
CA SER A 19 46.38 15.55 5.98
C SER A 19 46.08 14.62 4.78
N PRO A 20 45.05 14.96 3.98
CA PRO A 20 44.45 14.10 2.95
C PRO A 20 45.21 14.11 1.61
N VAL A 21 45.23 12.97 0.93
CA VAL A 21 45.87 12.81 -0.38
C VAL A 21 44.94 13.28 -1.50
N THR A 22 45.22 14.50 -1.96
CA THR A 22 45.50 14.89 -3.35
C THR A 22 44.45 14.64 -4.44
N ILE A 23 43.62 15.68 -4.66
CA ILE A 23 43.01 15.98 -5.97
C ILE A 23 44.07 16.66 -6.85
N ALA A 24 44.50 15.99 -7.92
CA ALA A 24 45.45 16.54 -8.88
C ALA A 24 44.78 17.62 -9.75
N ARG A 25 45.01 18.89 -9.43
CA ARG A 25 44.88 20.02 -10.37
C ARG A 25 46.11 20.03 -11.29
N LYS A 26 45.92 19.79 -12.58
CA LYS A 26 46.90 20.15 -13.61
C LYS A 26 46.45 21.46 -14.25
N SER A 27 47.10 22.55 -13.87
CA SER A 27 47.03 23.82 -14.59
C SER A 27 47.76 23.68 -15.93
N LEU A 28 47.02 23.80 -17.02
CA LEU A 28 47.58 24.20 -18.31
C LEU A 28 46.97 25.57 -18.61
N GLY A 29 47.85 26.58 -18.65
CA GLY A 29 47.49 27.95 -18.94
C GLY A 29 46.82 28.04 -20.31
N LEU A 30 45.68 28.72 -20.35
CA LEU A 30 45.09 29.19 -21.59
C LEU A 30 45.32 30.69 -21.69
N ASP A 31 46.13 31.00 -22.69
CA ASP A 31 46.22 32.29 -23.34
C ASP A 31 44.82 32.74 -23.82
N ARG A 32 44.67 34.05 -23.94
CA ARG A 32 43.43 34.73 -24.35
C ARG A 32 42.84 34.16 -25.65
N GLY A 33 41.56 33.79 -25.61
CA GLY A 33 40.66 33.91 -26.75
C GLY A 33 39.77 32.68 -27.02
N GLN A 34 38.55 32.70 -26.49
CA GLN A 34 37.29 32.32 -27.18
C GLN A 34 36.15 32.28 -26.15
N HIS A 35 35.37 33.36 -26.08
CA HIS A 35 34.11 33.40 -25.36
C HIS A 35 33.03 32.74 -26.24
N GLY A 36 32.52 31.59 -25.80
CA GLY A 36 31.36 30.92 -26.39
C GLY A 36 31.65 29.46 -26.74
N THR A 37 31.32 28.53 -25.84
CA THR A 37 31.07 27.08 -26.08
C THR A 37 31.03 26.22 -24.80
N LEU A 38 31.49 26.69 -23.64
CA LEU A 38 31.45 25.88 -22.41
C LEU A 38 30.04 25.69 -21.81
N SER A 39 29.17 26.69 -21.90
CA SER A 39 27.80 26.62 -21.35
C SER A 39 26.92 25.62 -22.11
N ASP A 40 27.05 25.56 -23.43
CA ASP A 40 26.22 24.68 -24.27
C ASP A 40 26.62 23.21 -24.08
N ALA A 41 27.90 22.91 -23.87
CA ALA A 41 28.38 21.55 -23.63
C ALA A 41 27.99 21.02 -22.24
N GLU A 42 28.06 21.84 -21.18
CA GLU A 42 27.58 21.47 -19.84
C GLU A 42 26.06 21.30 -19.78
N GLN A 43 25.33 22.11 -20.55
CA GLN A 43 23.87 22.05 -20.66
C GLN A 43 23.43 20.86 -21.52
N GLU A 44 24.11 20.56 -22.63
CA GLU A 44 23.85 19.37 -23.45
C GLU A 44 24.20 18.06 -22.70
N PHE A 45 25.28 18.07 -21.91
CA PHE A 45 25.66 16.95 -21.04
C PHE A 45 24.64 16.72 -19.92
N SER A 46 24.17 17.78 -19.25
CA SER A 46 23.09 17.69 -18.25
C SER A 46 21.79 17.19 -18.86
N VAL A 47 21.41 17.64 -20.06
CA VAL A 47 20.18 17.19 -20.73
C VAL A 47 20.28 15.74 -21.19
N LYS A 48 21.43 15.29 -21.69
CA LYS A 48 21.65 13.86 -22.04
C LYS A 48 21.64 12.98 -20.80
N TYR A 49 22.27 13.42 -19.71
CA TYR A 49 22.29 12.70 -18.45
C TYR A 49 20.88 12.59 -17.86
N LEU A 50 20.13 13.71 -17.78
CA LEU A 50 18.74 13.74 -17.31
C LEU A 50 17.83 12.85 -18.18
N LYS A 51 18.00 12.88 -19.51
CA LYS A 51 17.26 11.99 -20.43
C LYS A 51 17.61 10.52 -20.19
N SER A 52 18.88 10.19 -19.96
CA SER A 52 19.29 8.81 -19.70
C SER A 52 18.78 8.28 -18.36
N GLU A 53 18.72 9.15 -17.34
CA GLU A 53 18.17 8.85 -16.01
C GLU A 53 16.64 8.68 -16.09
N LEU A 54 15.94 9.58 -16.78
CA LEU A 54 14.50 9.46 -17.05
C LEU A 54 14.15 8.21 -17.87
N LEU A 55 14.95 7.86 -18.88
CA LEU A 55 14.74 6.64 -19.67
C LEU A 55 15.00 5.37 -18.84
N ARG A 56 15.99 5.40 -17.94
CA ARG A 56 16.23 4.32 -16.98
C ARG A 56 15.03 4.18 -16.04
N SER A 57 14.58 5.28 -15.44
CA SER A 57 13.44 5.32 -14.52
C SER A 57 12.14 4.87 -15.21
N MET A 58 11.86 5.34 -16.43
CA MET A 58 10.75 4.85 -17.25
C MET A 58 10.84 3.36 -17.54
N LYS A 59 12.03 2.83 -17.84
CA LYS A 59 12.21 1.40 -18.07
C LYS A 59 11.92 0.59 -16.81
N VAL A 60 12.43 1.04 -15.66
CA VAL A 60 12.26 0.38 -14.36
C VAL A 60 10.79 0.38 -13.95
N VAL A 61 10.14 1.54 -14.01
CA VAL A 61 8.75 1.68 -13.57
C VAL A 61 7.79 1.05 -14.58
N LEU A 62 7.94 1.27 -15.89
CA LEU A 62 6.92 0.83 -16.86
C LEU A 62 7.17 -0.56 -17.45
N PHE A 63 8.39 -1.10 -17.43
CA PHE A 63 8.71 -2.33 -18.18
C PHE A 63 9.32 -3.47 -17.35
N THR A 64 9.66 -3.26 -16.08
CA THR A 64 10.26 -4.33 -15.25
C THR A 64 9.23 -5.37 -14.77
N ALA A 65 8.02 -4.94 -14.41
CA ALA A 65 7.02 -5.86 -13.89
C ALA A 65 6.28 -6.59 -15.02
N LYS A 66 6.17 -7.92 -14.92
CA LYS A 66 5.43 -8.75 -15.90
C LYS A 66 3.97 -8.31 -16.05
N ILE A 67 3.38 -7.76 -14.98
CA ILE A 67 1.99 -7.30 -14.95
C ILE A 67 1.76 -6.04 -15.81
N ASN A 68 2.82 -5.27 -16.11
CA ASN A 68 2.75 -4.07 -16.93
C ASN A 68 2.34 -4.35 -18.38
N ILE A 69 2.31 -5.61 -18.81
CA ILE A 69 1.69 -6.01 -20.08
C ILE A 69 0.21 -5.58 -20.17
N LEU A 70 -0.46 -5.39 -19.03
CA LEU A 70 -1.84 -4.93 -18.94
C LEU A 70 -1.97 -3.40 -18.99
N MET A 71 -0.88 -2.65 -18.89
CA MET A 71 -0.91 -1.17 -18.85
C MET A 71 -1.56 -0.54 -20.10
N PRO A 72 -1.39 -1.07 -21.33
CA PRO A 72 -2.11 -0.58 -22.50
C PRO A 72 -3.63 -0.70 -22.42
N CYS A 73 -4.18 -1.56 -21.55
CA CYS A 73 -5.63 -1.69 -21.38
C CYS A 73 -6.28 -0.38 -20.92
N GLY A 74 -5.59 0.45 -20.12
CA GLY A 74 -6.09 1.75 -19.68
C GLY A 74 -6.37 2.71 -20.84
N PRO A 75 -5.37 3.09 -21.66
CA PRO A 75 -5.58 3.89 -22.87
C PRO A 75 -6.64 3.29 -23.81
N VAL A 76 -6.68 1.97 -23.96
CA VAL A 76 -7.68 1.29 -24.81
C VAL A 76 -9.09 1.43 -24.23
N ALA A 77 -9.26 1.40 -22.90
CA ALA A 77 -10.55 1.64 -22.24
C ALA A 77 -11.09 3.04 -22.56
N VAL A 78 -10.21 4.05 -22.47
CA VAL A 78 -10.53 5.44 -22.83
C VAL A 78 -10.93 5.54 -24.29
N LEU A 79 -10.17 4.93 -25.20
CA LEU A 79 -10.47 4.92 -26.63
C LEU A 79 -11.82 4.26 -26.93
N ILE A 80 -12.11 3.11 -26.34
CA ILE A 80 -13.38 2.38 -26.53
C ILE A 80 -14.55 3.17 -25.99
N ASN A 81 -14.37 3.91 -24.90
CA ASN A 81 -15.40 4.79 -24.37
C ASN A 81 -15.80 5.85 -25.41
N TYR A 82 -14.83 6.49 -26.07
CA TYR A 82 -15.09 7.49 -27.11
C TYR A 82 -15.64 6.90 -28.42
N LEU A 83 -15.23 5.69 -28.81
CA LEU A 83 -15.64 5.10 -30.09
C LEU A 83 -16.97 4.36 -30.05
N THR A 84 -17.21 3.61 -28.96
CA THR A 84 -18.27 2.58 -28.91
C THR A 84 -19.24 2.76 -27.76
N ALA A 85 -18.85 3.53 -26.72
CA ALA A 85 -19.62 3.67 -25.47
C ALA A 85 -20.08 2.33 -24.85
N ASN A 86 -19.36 1.23 -25.14
CA ASN A 86 -19.72 -0.08 -24.60
C ASN A 86 -19.22 -0.21 -23.16
N HIS A 87 -20.10 0.09 -22.21
CA HIS A 87 -19.80 0.10 -20.78
C HIS A 87 -19.18 -1.21 -20.27
N ALA A 88 -19.55 -2.37 -20.80
CA ALA A 88 -18.97 -3.65 -20.37
C ALA A 88 -17.47 -3.74 -20.67
N TRP A 89 -17.07 -3.33 -21.89
CA TRP A 89 -15.67 -3.33 -22.29
C TRP A 89 -14.88 -2.21 -21.63
N VAL A 90 -15.46 -1.01 -21.50
CA VAL A 90 -14.84 0.10 -20.77
C VAL A 90 -14.56 -0.32 -19.33
N PHE A 91 -15.54 -0.88 -18.64
CA PHE A 91 -15.37 -1.37 -17.27
C PHE A 91 -14.27 -2.42 -17.16
N PHE A 92 -14.30 -3.45 -18.01
CA PHE A 92 -13.31 -4.53 -18.00
C PHE A 92 -11.88 -4.03 -18.26
N LEU A 93 -11.70 -3.19 -19.27
CA LEU A 93 -10.38 -2.70 -19.66
C LEU A 93 -9.85 -1.67 -18.66
N SER A 94 -10.71 -0.85 -18.07
CA SER A 94 -10.32 0.04 -16.96
C SER A 94 -9.84 -0.77 -15.76
N MET A 95 -10.54 -1.85 -15.37
CA MET A 95 -10.07 -2.75 -14.30
C MET A 95 -8.68 -3.33 -14.64
N LEU A 96 -8.50 -3.89 -15.84
CA LEU A 96 -7.21 -4.46 -16.25
C LEU A 96 -6.10 -3.40 -16.30
N GLY A 97 -6.43 -2.17 -16.72
CA GLY A 97 -5.48 -1.06 -16.75
C GLY A 97 -5.06 -0.57 -15.37
N ILE A 98 -5.96 -0.63 -14.37
CA ILE A 98 -5.69 -0.19 -12.99
C ILE A 98 -4.75 -1.15 -12.26
N ILE A 99 -4.88 -2.47 -12.46
CA ILE A 99 -4.06 -3.50 -11.80
C ILE A 99 -2.54 -3.19 -11.84
N PRO A 100 -1.90 -2.99 -13.01
CA PRO A 100 -0.47 -2.70 -13.06
C PRO A 100 -0.13 -1.31 -12.49
N LEU A 101 -1.04 -0.34 -12.57
CA LEU A 101 -0.80 0.99 -12.01
C LEU A 101 -0.79 0.97 -10.49
N ALA A 102 -1.73 0.22 -9.88
CA ALA A 102 -1.79 0.02 -8.44
C ALA A 102 -0.49 -0.63 -7.93
N GLU A 103 0.01 -1.62 -8.66
CA GLU A 103 1.28 -2.29 -8.32
C GLU A 103 2.49 -1.36 -8.45
N ARG A 104 2.57 -0.55 -9.50
CA ARG A 104 3.63 0.45 -9.64
C ARG A 104 3.51 1.61 -8.65
N LEU A 105 2.29 1.95 -8.22
CA LEU A 105 2.06 2.96 -7.19
C LEU A 105 2.59 2.47 -5.84
N GLY A 106 2.34 1.21 -5.50
CA GLY A 106 2.93 0.55 -4.32
C GLY A 106 4.46 0.57 -4.36
N PHE A 107 5.05 0.15 -5.49
CA PHE A 107 6.50 0.23 -5.70
C PHE A 107 7.05 1.66 -5.52
N ALA A 108 6.45 2.67 -6.16
CA ALA A 108 6.90 4.06 -6.03
C ALA A 108 6.79 4.58 -4.59
N THR A 109 5.76 4.15 -3.85
CA THR A 109 5.57 4.47 -2.44
C THR A 109 6.68 3.87 -1.58
N GLU A 110 7.03 2.62 -1.82
CA GLU A 110 8.11 1.92 -1.12
C GLU A 110 9.46 2.58 -1.41
N GLN A 111 9.75 2.89 -2.67
CA GLN A 111 10.97 3.61 -3.08
C GLN A 111 11.09 4.97 -2.37
N LEU A 112 9.98 5.70 -2.23
CA LEU A 112 9.96 6.97 -1.49
C LEU A 112 10.14 6.79 0.03
N ALA A 113 9.69 5.67 0.59
CA ALA A 113 9.83 5.37 2.02
C ALA A 113 11.31 5.23 2.45
N PHE A 114 12.19 4.72 1.56
CA PHE A 114 13.64 4.65 1.83
C PHE A 114 14.29 6.01 2.11
N PHE A 115 13.76 7.09 1.54
CA PHE A 115 14.35 8.43 1.66
C PHE A 115 13.70 9.30 2.74
N THR A 116 12.49 8.95 3.18
CA THR A 116 11.66 9.82 4.06
C THR A 116 11.74 9.42 5.53
N GLY A 117 12.41 8.30 5.82
CA GLY A 117 12.61 7.77 7.16
C GLY A 117 11.38 7.06 7.72
N PRO A 118 11.55 6.32 8.82
CA PRO A 118 10.53 5.54 9.50
C PRO A 118 9.10 6.11 9.57
N THR A 119 8.99 7.33 10.11
CA THR A 119 7.71 7.95 10.45
C THR A 119 6.94 8.37 9.21
N VAL A 120 7.63 9.06 8.30
CA VAL A 120 7.02 9.56 7.06
C VAL A 120 6.81 8.41 6.08
N GLY A 121 7.75 7.46 5.99
CA GLY A 121 7.61 6.25 5.19
C GLY A 121 6.41 5.40 5.62
N GLY A 122 6.20 5.22 6.93
CA GLY A 122 5.02 4.53 7.46
C GLY A 122 3.70 5.23 7.10
N LEU A 123 3.66 6.56 7.18
CA LEU A 123 2.50 7.35 6.80
C LEU A 123 2.23 7.33 5.28
N LEU A 124 3.29 7.39 4.47
CA LEU A 124 3.21 7.25 3.01
C LEU A 124 2.65 5.89 2.63
N ASN A 125 3.14 4.82 3.26
CA ASN A 125 2.64 3.47 3.00
C ASN A 125 1.17 3.31 3.42
N ALA A 126 0.78 3.84 4.60
CA ALA A 126 -0.60 3.81 5.04
C ALA A 126 -1.57 4.53 4.06
N THR A 127 -1.10 5.62 3.43
CA THR A 127 -1.92 6.45 2.56
C THR A 127 -1.93 5.94 1.12
N PHE A 128 -0.74 5.77 0.53
CA PHE A 128 -0.57 5.41 -0.87
C PHE A 128 -0.64 3.90 -1.13
N GLY A 129 -0.43 3.06 -0.10
CA GLY A 129 -0.64 1.61 -0.20
C GLY A 129 -2.09 1.24 -0.54
N ASN A 130 -3.06 1.98 -0.01
CA ASN A 130 -4.49 1.81 -0.29
C ASN A 130 -5.05 2.91 -1.21
N ALA A 131 -4.20 3.68 -1.90
CA ALA A 131 -4.66 4.84 -2.65
C ALA A 131 -5.59 4.44 -3.80
N THR A 132 -5.38 3.29 -4.43
CA THR A 132 -6.24 2.83 -5.55
C THR A 132 -7.69 2.67 -5.10
N GLU A 133 -7.91 2.03 -3.97
CA GLU A 133 -9.20 1.76 -3.35
C GLU A 133 -9.88 3.06 -2.92
N LEU A 134 -9.10 3.97 -2.32
CA LEU A 134 -9.60 5.28 -1.91
C LEU A 134 -9.97 6.15 -3.11
N ILE A 135 -9.17 6.14 -4.18
CA ILE A 135 -9.46 6.89 -5.41
C ILE A 135 -10.75 6.35 -6.04
N ILE A 136 -10.87 5.03 -6.25
CA ILE A 136 -12.09 4.41 -6.78
C ILE A 136 -13.30 4.76 -5.90
N SER A 137 -13.14 4.71 -4.58
CA SER A 137 -14.18 5.05 -3.61
C SER A 137 -14.60 6.52 -3.69
N ILE A 138 -13.65 7.46 -3.84
CA ILE A 138 -13.93 8.89 -3.98
C ILE A 138 -14.70 9.16 -5.28
N PHE A 139 -14.33 8.54 -6.40
CA PHE A 139 -15.07 8.68 -7.65
C PHE A 139 -16.48 8.08 -7.57
N ALA A 140 -16.63 6.90 -6.95
CA ALA A 140 -17.95 6.32 -6.70
C ALA A 140 -18.81 7.20 -5.80
N LEU A 141 -18.21 7.79 -4.77
CA LEU A 141 -18.87 8.73 -3.85
C LEU A 141 -19.28 10.03 -4.55
N LYS A 142 -18.44 10.58 -5.44
CA LYS A 142 -18.77 11.72 -6.32
C LYS A 142 -20.01 11.44 -7.17
N GLY A 143 -20.14 10.20 -7.67
CA GLY A 143 -21.32 9.72 -8.39
C GLY A 143 -22.52 9.35 -7.52
N GLY A 144 -22.47 9.57 -6.20
CA GLY A 144 -23.55 9.21 -5.27
C GLY A 144 -23.73 7.70 -5.05
N MET A 145 -22.76 6.88 -5.46
CA MET A 145 -22.83 5.42 -5.35
C MET A 145 -22.35 4.93 -3.98
N ILE A 146 -23.04 5.36 -2.93
CA ILE A 146 -22.72 5.05 -1.52
C ILE A 146 -22.59 3.55 -1.28
N ARG A 147 -23.54 2.75 -1.80
CA ARG A 147 -23.51 1.29 -1.66
C ARG A 147 -22.31 0.66 -2.34
N VAL A 148 -21.85 1.19 -3.48
CA VAL A 148 -20.64 0.69 -4.17
C VAL A 148 -19.42 0.91 -3.28
N VAL A 149 -19.29 2.11 -2.68
CA VAL A 149 -18.18 2.45 -1.76
C VAL A 149 -18.18 1.54 -0.53
N GLN A 150 -19.33 1.37 0.12
CA GLN A 150 -19.47 0.50 1.28
C GLN A 150 -19.08 -0.94 0.93
N GLN A 151 -19.61 -1.44 -0.18
CA GLN A 151 -19.38 -2.81 -0.63
C GLN A 151 -17.94 -3.05 -1.08
N SER A 152 -17.29 -2.07 -1.72
CA SER A 152 -15.89 -2.20 -2.15
C SER A 152 -14.92 -2.17 -0.97
N LEU A 153 -15.12 -1.29 0.00
CA LEU A 153 -14.24 -1.22 1.17
C LEU A 153 -14.41 -2.45 2.08
N LEU A 154 -15.65 -2.91 2.29
CA LEU A 154 -15.90 -4.16 3.02
C LEU A 154 -15.36 -5.36 2.25
N GLY A 155 -15.57 -5.39 0.93
CA GLY A 155 -15.03 -6.41 0.04
C GLY A 155 -13.51 -6.50 0.07
N SER A 156 -12.81 -5.37 0.23
CA SER A 156 -11.35 -5.36 0.38
C SER A 156 -10.90 -6.02 1.68
N ILE A 157 -11.57 -5.76 2.80
CA ILE A 157 -11.29 -6.46 4.06
C ILE A 157 -11.54 -7.97 3.90
N LEU A 158 -12.67 -8.36 3.29
CA LEU A 158 -12.98 -9.77 3.05
C LEU A 158 -11.98 -10.44 2.11
N SER A 159 -11.58 -9.76 1.03
CA SER A 159 -10.62 -10.27 0.06
C SER A 159 -9.27 -10.51 0.73
N ASN A 160 -8.76 -9.56 1.50
CA ASN A 160 -7.49 -9.70 2.19
C ASN A 160 -7.53 -10.81 3.26
N MET A 161 -8.63 -10.91 4.01
CA MET A 161 -8.78 -11.90 5.08
C MET A 161 -9.03 -13.33 4.59
N LEU A 162 -9.80 -13.52 3.51
CA LEU A 162 -10.18 -14.84 3.03
C LEU A 162 -9.40 -15.24 1.78
N LEU A 163 -9.44 -14.41 0.74
CA LEU A 163 -8.86 -14.74 -0.55
C LEU A 163 -7.33 -14.70 -0.49
N VAL A 164 -6.74 -13.59 -0.03
CA VAL A 164 -5.29 -13.40 -0.01
C VAL A 164 -4.63 -14.33 0.98
N LEU A 165 -5.08 -14.31 2.24
CA LEU A 165 -4.57 -15.24 3.25
C LEU A 165 -4.78 -16.69 2.84
N GLY A 166 -5.96 -17.04 2.29
CA GLY A 166 -6.24 -18.38 1.80
C GLY A 166 -5.30 -18.81 0.67
N CYS A 167 -5.08 -17.96 -0.33
CA CYS A 167 -4.15 -18.22 -1.43
C CYS A 167 -2.69 -18.27 -0.96
N ALA A 168 -2.30 -17.42 -0.02
CA ALA A 168 -0.96 -17.40 0.56
C ALA A 168 -0.69 -18.72 1.33
N PHE A 169 -1.64 -19.14 2.17
CA PHE A 169 -1.58 -20.40 2.90
C PHE A 169 -1.58 -21.61 1.97
N PHE A 170 -2.45 -21.61 0.96
CA PHE A 170 -2.53 -22.70 0.00
C PHE A 170 -1.24 -22.83 -0.83
N SER A 171 -0.75 -21.71 -1.38
CA SER A 171 0.46 -21.69 -2.22
C SER A 171 1.72 -22.00 -1.40
N GLY A 172 1.85 -21.42 -0.20
CA GLY A 172 2.93 -21.72 0.74
C GLY A 172 2.92 -23.20 1.15
N GLY A 173 1.76 -23.76 1.46
CA GLY A 173 1.59 -25.17 1.80
C GLY A 173 1.92 -26.14 0.67
N ILE A 174 1.66 -25.77 -0.59
CA ILE A 174 2.06 -26.56 -1.78
C ILE A 174 3.57 -26.52 -1.97
N VAL A 175 4.18 -25.32 -1.91
CA VAL A 175 5.62 -25.14 -2.11
C VAL A 175 6.41 -25.83 -1.00
N PHE A 176 5.96 -25.71 0.25
CA PHE A 176 6.59 -26.31 1.43
C PHE A 176 5.86 -27.56 1.93
N ASN A 177 5.45 -28.47 1.04
CA ASN A 177 4.68 -29.67 1.38
C ASN A 177 5.28 -30.56 2.49
N LYS A 178 6.59 -30.50 2.71
CA LYS A 178 7.31 -31.29 3.73
C LYS A 178 7.49 -30.56 5.06
N LYS A 179 7.33 -29.23 5.10
CA LYS A 179 7.65 -28.35 6.25
C LYS A 179 6.40 -27.58 6.68
N GLU A 180 6.20 -27.44 7.99
CA GLU A 180 5.18 -26.51 8.50
C GLU A 180 5.79 -25.11 8.56
N GLN A 181 5.09 -24.14 7.96
CA GLN A 181 5.48 -22.74 8.05
C GLN A 181 5.07 -22.20 9.42
N VAL A 182 6.00 -21.53 10.08
CA VAL A 182 5.83 -20.93 11.41
C VAL A 182 5.74 -19.42 11.28
N PHE A 183 4.98 -18.80 12.17
CA PHE A 183 4.83 -17.35 12.25
C PHE A 183 4.76 -16.90 13.72
N ASN A 184 5.07 -15.64 13.97
CA ASN A 184 5.05 -15.01 15.27
C ASN A 184 3.61 -14.78 15.75
N LYS A 185 3.22 -15.57 16.75
CA LYS A 185 1.90 -15.48 17.39
C LYS A 185 1.61 -14.13 18.02
N ALA A 186 2.59 -13.51 18.69
CA ALA A 186 2.35 -12.25 19.39
C ALA A 186 1.91 -11.17 18.41
N THR A 187 2.59 -11.12 17.26
CA THR A 187 2.29 -10.24 16.15
C THR A 187 0.92 -10.52 15.53
N ALA A 188 0.65 -11.78 15.21
CA ALA A 188 -0.62 -12.16 14.61
C ALA A 188 -1.81 -11.87 15.55
N VAL A 189 -1.65 -12.10 16.87
CA VAL A 189 -2.68 -11.82 17.88
C VAL A 189 -2.92 -10.33 18.02
N VAL A 190 -1.86 -9.52 18.08
CA VAL A 190 -1.97 -8.05 18.15
C VAL A 190 -2.71 -7.50 16.93
N ASN A 191 -2.30 -7.91 15.73
CA ASN A 191 -2.90 -7.43 14.47
C ASN A 191 -4.36 -7.89 14.35
N SER A 192 -4.65 -9.14 14.71
CA SER A 192 -6.04 -9.64 14.75
C SER A 192 -6.89 -8.91 15.79
N GLY A 193 -6.31 -8.56 16.95
CA GLY A 193 -6.99 -7.82 18.01
C GLY A 193 -7.32 -6.38 17.61
N LEU A 194 -6.40 -5.69 16.93
CA LEU A 194 -6.63 -4.36 16.35
C LEU A 194 -7.73 -4.40 15.30
N LEU A 195 -7.71 -5.39 14.41
CA LEU A 195 -8.75 -5.58 13.41
C LEU A 195 -10.12 -5.86 14.05
N LEU A 196 -10.16 -6.71 15.09
CA LEU A 196 -11.40 -6.98 15.83
C LEU A 196 -11.96 -5.70 16.48
N MET A 197 -11.09 -4.90 17.10
CA MET A 197 -11.47 -3.59 17.67
C MET A 197 -12.01 -2.64 16.60
N ALA A 198 -11.39 -2.60 15.42
CA ALA A 198 -11.85 -1.79 14.30
C ALA A 198 -13.25 -2.21 13.82
N VAL A 199 -13.46 -3.52 13.65
CA VAL A 199 -14.76 -4.08 13.23
C VAL A 199 -15.84 -3.87 14.29
N MET A 200 -15.48 -3.92 15.58
CA MET A 200 -16.40 -3.54 16.67
C MET A 200 -16.82 -2.07 16.59
N GLY A 201 -15.91 -1.16 16.23
CA GLY A 201 -16.25 0.24 15.99
C GLY A 201 -17.24 0.45 14.84
N LEU A 202 -17.13 -0.35 13.79
CA LEU A 202 -18.05 -0.34 12.64
C LEU A 202 -19.43 -0.94 12.97
N LEU A 203 -19.50 -1.85 13.96
CA LEU A 203 -20.72 -2.53 14.37
C LEU A 203 -21.71 -1.60 15.10
N PHE A 204 -21.24 -0.62 15.87
CA PHE A 204 -22.10 0.23 16.70
C PHE A 204 -23.18 0.99 15.90
N PRO A 205 -22.86 1.71 14.81
CA PRO A 205 -23.87 2.37 13.98
C PRO A 205 -24.82 1.38 13.30
N ALA A 206 -24.31 0.24 12.82
CA ALA A 206 -25.12 -0.79 12.15
C ALA A 206 -26.15 -1.43 13.09
N VAL A 207 -25.77 -1.69 14.34
CA VAL A 207 -26.69 -2.23 15.36
C VAL A 207 -27.78 -1.22 15.70
N LEU A 208 -27.44 0.07 15.86
CA LEU A 208 -28.43 1.11 16.15
C LEU A 208 -29.53 1.21 15.08
N HIS A 209 -29.14 1.13 13.81
CA HIS A 209 -30.08 1.12 12.69
C HIS A 209 -30.99 -0.12 12.73
N TYR A 210 -30.44 -1.29 13.02
CA TYR A 210 -31.21 -2.54 13.09
C TYR A 210 -32.17 -2.60 14.28
N THR A 211 -31.78 -2.07 15.44
CA THR A 211 -32.64 -2.06 16.64
C THR A 211 -33.73 -1.00 16.58
N HIS A 212 -33.69 -0.08 15.60
CA HIS A 212 -34.60 1.07 15.47
C HIS A 212 -34.71 1.90 16.76
N THR A 213 -33.66 1.91 17.59
CA THR A 213 -33.63 2.66 18.87
C THR A 213 -33.19 4.11 18.69
N GLU A 214 -33.16 4.59 17.45
CA GLU A 214 -32.76 5.95 17.11
C GLU A 214 -33.86 6.99 17.41
N VAL A 215 -33.45 8.15 17.93
CA VAL A 215 -34.37 9.24 18.31
C VAL A 215 -34.96 9.93 17.07
N GLN A 216 -34.19 10.01 15.97
CA GLN A 216 -34.67 10.48 14.67
C GLN A 216 -34.16 9.57 13.56
N TYR A 217 -35.10 8.91 12.88
CA TYR A 217 -34.84 7.91 11.84
C TYR A 217 -33.89 8.44 10.75
N GLY A 218 -32.77 7.73 10.52
CA GLY A 218 -31.76 8.01 9.49
C GLY A 218 -30.85 9.24 9.76
N LYS A 219 -31.38 10.31 10.37
CA LYS A 219 -30.55 11.48 10.75
C LYS A 219 -29.64 11.17 11.93
N SER A 220 -30.12 10.39 12.89
CA SER A 220 -29.34 9.98 14.06
C SER A 220 -28.22 9.00 13.67
N GLU A 221 -28.49 8.11 12.72
CA GLU A 221 -27.53 7.14 12.19
C GLU A 221 -26.38 7.81 11.43
N LEU A 222 -26.68 8.74 10.53
CA LEU A 222 -25.66 9.46 9.77
C LEU A 222 -24.79 10.34 10.69
N ALA A 223 -25.41 10.99 11.69
CA ALA A 223 -24.68 11.76 12.68
C ALA A 223 -23.77 10.87 13.55
N LEU A 224 -24.26 9.70 13.98
CA LEU A 224 -23.46 8.73 14.71
C LEU A 224 -22.31 8.17 13.87
N SER A 225 -22.56 7.87 12.60
CA SER A 225 -21.54 7.39 11.66
C SER A 225 -20.42 8.40 11.45
N ARG A 226 -20.76 9.70 11.32
CA ARG A 226 -19.76 10.78 11.23
C ARG A 226 -18.96 10.93 12.51
N PHE A 227 -19.64 10.92 13.67
CA PHE A 227 -18.97 11.00 14.98
C PHE A 227 -18.02 9.81 15.21
N SER A 228 -18.49 8.59 14.95
CA SER A 228 -17.68 7.37 15.04
C SER A 228 -16.47 7.44 14.10
N SER A 229 -16.68 7.90 12.86
CA SER A 229 -15.59 8.04 11.87
C SER A 229 -14.50 9.01 12.33
N CYS A 230 -14.87 10.16 12.90
CA CYS A 230 -13.91 11.09 13.48
C CYS A 230 -13.10 10.45 14.62
N ILE A 231 -13.75 9.69 15.51
CA ILE A 231 -13.06 8.97 16.59
C ILE A 231 -12.11 7.92 16.03
N MET A 232 -12.54 7.13 15.05
CA MET A 232 -11.71 6.10 14.42
C MET A 232 -10.46 6.69 13.76
N LEU A 233 -10.59 7.82 13.05
CA LEU A 233 -9.46 8.52 12.45
C LEU A 233 -8.48 9.05 13.50
N VAL A 234 -8.98 9.62 14.61
CA VAL A 234 -8.13 10.08 15.71
C VAL A 234 -7.43 8.90 16.39
N ALA A 235 -8.15 7.80 16.62
CA ALA A 235 -7.57 6.58 17.18
C ALA A 235 -6.51 5.97 16.26
N TYR A 236 -6.73 5.99 14.94
CA TYR A 236 -5.77 5.54 13.95
C TYR A 236 -4.53 6.42 13.90
N ALA A 237 -4.69 7.75 13.96
CA ALA A 237 -3.57 8.68 14.03
C ALA A 237 -2.75 8.49 15.32
N ALA A 238 -3.41 8.25 16.46
CA ALA A 238 -2.75 7.92 17.72
C ALA A 238 -2.02 6.57 17.66
N TYR A 239 -2.63 5.57 17.01
CA TYR A 239 -2.01 4.27 16.75
C TYR A 239 -0.74 4.41 15.91
N LEU A 240 -0.81 5.12 14.78
CA LEU A 240 0.37 5.40 13.94
C LEU A 240 1.43 6.16 14.73
N PHE A 241 1.05 7.20 15.50
CA PHE A 241 2.00 7.94 16.31
C PHE A 241 2.72 7.06 17.34
N PHE A 242 1.99 6.18 18.04
CA PHE A 242 2.56 5.25 19.01
C PHE A 242 3.46 4.20 18.33
N GLN A 243 3.01 3.65 17.20
CA GLN A 243 3.77 2.67 16.42
C GLN A 243 5.09 3.25 15.91
N LEU A 244 5.07 4.50 15.44
CA LEU A 244 6.25 5.19 14.91
C LEU A 244 7.20 5.68 16.01
N LYS A 245 6.68 6.00 17.22
CA LYS A 245 7.48 6.47 18.36
C LYS A 245 8.10 5.34 19.19
N ASN A 246 7.39 4.23 19.42
CA ASN A 246 7.82 3.16 20.33
C ASN A 246 8.55 2.00 19.62
N ARG A 247 9.41 2.32 18.66
CA ARG A 247 10.10 1.35 17.79
C ARG A 247 10.94 0.27 18.49
N ASN A 248 11.33 0.44 19.76
CA ASN A 248 12.08 -0.60 20.48
C ASN A 248 11.22 -1.80 20.95
N MET A 249 9.89 -1.77 20.81
CA MET A 249 9.02 -2.82 21.35
C MET A 249 8.05 -3.46 20.33
N TYR A 250 8.00 -2.94 19.09
CA TYR A 250 6.96 -3.29 18.10
C TYR A 250 7.46 -3.53 16.68
N ASP A 251 8.74 -3.87 16.49
CA ASP A 251 9.18 -4.51 15.25
C ASP A 251 8.72 -5.96 15.27
N PRO A 252 7.68 -6.32 14.48
CA PRO A 252 7.99 -7.07 13.25
C PRO A 252 6.93 -7.01 12.11
N VAL A 253 6.16 -5.94 11.88
CA VAL A 253 5.00 -6.03 10.93
C VAL A 253 5.15 -5.26 9.62
N HIS A 254 5.85 -4.14 9.61
CA HIS A 254 6.01 -3.33 8.38
C HIS A 254 7.45 -3.22 7.88
N GLU A 255 8.46 -3.56 8.68
CA GLU A 255 9.86 -3.67 8.19
C GLU A 255 10.24 -5.07 7.71
N GLY A 256 9.40 -6.09 7.97
CA GLY A 256 9.65 -7.45 7.50
C GLY A 256 9.65 -7.57 5.97
N GLY A 257 8.95 -6.67 5.25
CA GLY A 257 8.99 -6.62 3.79
C GLY A 257 10.39 -6.31 3.21
N SER A 258 11.22 -5.58 3.97
CA SER A 258 12.49 -5.01 3.51
C SER A 258 13.71 -5.58 4.25
N GLN A 259 13.52 -6.58 5.13
CA GLN A 259 14.62 -7.21 5.85
C GLN A 259 14.45 -8.73 5.78
N HIS A 260 15.47 -9.39 5.23
CA HIS A 260 15.67 -10.84 5.16
C HIS A 260 15.06 -11.59 3.97
N ALA A 261 15.26 -11.14 2.73
CA ALA A 261 15.42 -12.09 1.62
C ALA A 261 16.89 -12.52 1.59
N GLY A 262 17.24 -13.60 2.30
CA GLY A 262 18.61 -14.07 2.37
C GLY A 262 19.12 -14.64 1.04
N SER A 263 19.82 -13.81 0.29
CA SER A 263 21.09 -14.17 -0.36
C SER A 263 22.10 -13.09 -0.01
N LEU A 264 23.32 -13.53 0.35
CA LEU A 264 24.46 -12.66 0.61
C LEU A 264 24.66 -11.71 -0.60
N ASP A 265 24.84 -10.41 -0.34
CA ASP A 265 25.32 -9.33 -1.24
C ASP A 265 24.36 -8.24 -1.77
N ASP A 266 23.09 -8.13 -1.35
CA ASP A 266 22.28 -6.94 -1.71
C ASP A 266 21.73 -6.21 -0.47
N GLU A 267 22.41 -5.14 -0.05
CA GLU A 267 21.70 -4.05 0.65
C GLU A 267 20.61 -3.58 -0.32
N GLU A 268 19.33 -3.61 0.08
CA GLU A 268 18.22 -3.10 -0.74
C GLU A 268 18.39 -1.58 -0.91
N VAL A 269 19.14 -1.19 -1.94
CA VAL A 269 19.33 0.21 -2.32
C VAL A 269 18.11 0.63 -3.14
N ALA A 270 17.62 1.85 -2.88
CA ALA A 270 16.56 2.45 -3.68
C ALA A 270 16.94 2.42 -5.19
N GLU A 271 16.07 1.83 -6.01
CA GLU A 271 16.27 1.67 -7.46
C GLU A 271 16.06 2.98 -8.22
N ILE A 272 15.29 3.90 -7.64
CA ILE A 272 14.98 5.22 -8.22
C ILE A 272 15.28 6.33 -7.20
N SER A 273 15.62 7.52 -7.70
CA SER A 273 15.88 8.66 -6.83
C SER A 273 14.60 9.17 -6.14
N GLN A 274 14.75 9.89 -5.03
CA GLN A 274 13.63 10.47 -4.28
C GLN A 274 12.71 11.34 -5.17
N TRP A 275 13.28 12.18 -6.04
CA TRP A 275 12.50 13.04 -6.93
C TRP A 275 11.77 12.26 -8.01
N GLU A 276 12.39 11.22 -8.57
CA GLU A 276 11.74 10.32 -9.52
C GLU A 276 10.58 9.57 -8.85
N ALA A 277 10.75 9.09 -7.62
CA ALA A 277 9.68 8.42 -6.87
C ALA A 277 8.47 9.35 -6.67
N ILE A 278 8.69 10.61 -6.29
CA ILE A 278 7.61 11.61 -6.13
C ILE A 278 6.90 11.88 -7.46
N ILE A 279 7.66 12.06 -8.55
CA ILE A 279 7.08 12.32 -9.88
C ILE A 279 6.26 11.13 -10.35
N TRP A 280 6.77 9.90 -10.21
CA TRP A 280 6.05 8.69 -10.58
C TRP A 280 4.81 8.47 -9.71
N LEU A 281 4.92 8.70 -8.40
CA LEU A 281 3.77 8.62 -7.49
C LEU A 281 2.64 9.55 -7.95
N ALA A 282 2.96 10.79 -8.33
CA ALA A 282 2.00 11.76 -8.84
C ALA A 282 1.39 11.32 -10.19
N ILE A 283 2.22 10.89 -11.15
CA ILE A 283 1.77 10.44 -12.49
C ILE A 283 0.85 9.23 -12.36
N LEU A 284 1.24 8.22 -11.59
CA LEU A 284 0.47 6.99 -11.40
C LEU A 284 -0.85 7.29 -10.69
N THR A 285 -0.84 8.11 -9.65
CA THR A 285 -2.06 8.57 -8.96
C THR A 285 -3.02 9.29 -9.91
N ALA A 286 -2.50 10.19 -10.75
CA ALA A 286 -3.31 10.89 -11.74
C ALA A 286 -3.90 9.93 -12.78
N TRP A 287 -3.11 8.97 -13.26
CA TRP A 287 -3.57 7.99 -14.25
C TRP A 287 -4.61 7.02 -13.69
N ILE A 288 -4.42 6.54 -12.45
CA ILE A 288 -5.42 5.76 -11.72
C ILE A 288 -6.70 6.57 -11.53
N SER A 289 -6.59 7.87 -11.22
CA SER A 289 -7.76 8.75 -11.07
C SER A 289 -8.57 8.85 -12.36
N VAL A 290 -7.90 9.06 -13.51
CA VAL A 290 -8.57 9.09 -14.83
C VAL A 290 -9.28 7.76 -15.11
N LEU A 291 -8.61 6.62 -14.93
CA LEU A 291 -9.23 5.31 -15.17
C LEU A 291 -10.35 4.98 -14.18
N SER A 292 -10.24 5.46 -12.94
CA SER A 292 -11.27 5.26 -11.91
C SER A 292 -12.57 5.97 -12.27
N GLU A 293 -12.51 7.15 -12.87
CA GLU A 293 -13.71 7.84 -13.38
C GLU A 293 -14.43 6.99 -14.44
N TYR A 294 -13.71 6.52 -15.46
CA TYR A 294 -14.28 5.64 -16.49
C TYR A 294 -14.79 4.30 -15.93
N LEU A 295 -14.06 3.71 -14.99
CA LEU A 295 -14.45 2.47 -14.31
C LEU A 295 -15.80 2.65 -13.60
N VAL A 296 -15.90 3.70 -12.79
CA VAL A 296 -17.07 3.99 -11.95
C VAL A 296 -18.28 4.34 -12.82
N ASP A 297 -18.10 5.16 -13.85
CA ASP A 297 -19.18 5.53 -14.78
C ASP A 297 -19.71 4.34 -15.57
N ALA A 298 -18.83 3.41 -15.97
CA ALA A 298 -19.22 2.22 -16.73
C ALA A 298 -19.80 1.09 -15.87
N LEU A 299 -19.72 1.18 -14.54
CA LEU A 299 -20.04 0.10 -13.60
C LEU A 299 -21.49 -0.41 -13.76
N GLN A 300 -22.46 0.50 -13.80
CA GLN A 300 -23.87 0.12 -13.93
C GLN A 300 -24.17 -0.53 -15.29
N GLY A 301 -23.61 0.02 -16.37
CA GLY A 301 -23.76 -0.55 -17.71
C GLY A 301 -23.11 -1.93 -17.85
N ALA A 302 -21.98 -2.15 -17.19
CA ALA A 302 -21.32 -3.45 -17.12
C ALA A 302 -22.17 -4.47 -16.35
N SER A 303 -22.77 -4.08 -15.22
CA SER A 303 -23.68 -4.93 -14.44
C SER A 303 -24.84 -5.46 -15.29
N VAL A 304 -25.51 -4.57 -16.05
CA VAL A 304 -26.62 -4.94 -16.94
C VAL A 304 -26.15 -5.86 -18.05
N SER A 305 -25.02 -5.55 -18.68
CA SER A 305 -24.48 -6.31 -19.81
C SER A 305 -24.02 -7.72 -19.42
N TRP A 306 -23.36 -7.85 -18.26
CA TRP A 306 -22.88 -9.13 -17.74
C TRP A 306 -23.95 -9.92 -16.99
N ARG A 307 -25.09 -9.30 -16.67
CA ARG A 307 -26.16 -9.89 -15.83
C ARG A 307 -25.65 -10.31 -14.46
N ILE A 308 -24.74 -9.51 -13.90
CA ILE A 308 -24.16 -9.71 -12.57
C ILE A 308 -24.56 -8.50 -11.71
N PRO A 309 -25.01 -8.68 -10.47
CA PRO A 309 -25.44 -7.57 -9.63
C PRO A 309 -24.28 -6.63 -9.29
N VAL A 310 -24.56 -5.33 -9.21
CA VAL A 310 -23.60 -4.29 -8.80
C VAL A 310 -22.92 -4.62 -7.48
N SER A 311 -23.64 -5.25 -6.55
CA SER A 311 -23.07 -5.68 -5.27
C SER A 311 -21.98 -6.73 -5.41
N PHE A 312 -22.13 -7.69 -6.34
CA PHE A 312 -21.08 -8.67 -6.59
C PHE A 312 -19.84 -8.02 -7.22
N ILE A 313 -20.04 -7.11 -8.17
CA ILE A 313 -18.95 -6.35 -8.77
C ILE A 313 -18.20 -5.54 -7.70
N SER A 314 -18.94 -4.87 -6.82
CA SER A 314 -18.37 -4.03 -5.76
C SER A 314 -17.66 -4.85 -4.68
N VAL A 315 -18.26 -5.93 -4.16
CA VAL A 315 -17.68 -6.73 -3.06
C VAL A 315 -16.54 -7.64 -3.53
N ILE A 316 -16.55 -8.11 -4.79
CA ILE A 316 -15.61 -9.12 -5.27
C ILE A 316 -14.61 -8.54 -6.27
N LEU A 317 -15.07 -7.89 -7.35
CA LEU A 317 -14.17 -7.51 -8.44
C LEU A 317 -13.33 -6.27 -8.12
N LEU A 318 -13.94 -5.20 -7.58
CA LEU A 318 -13.22 -3.96 -7.27
C LEU A 318 -12.07 -4.18 -6.27
N PRO A 319 -12.24 -4.93 -5.16
CA PRO A 319 -11.16 -5.26 -4.23
C PRO A 319 -9.97 -5.97 -4.86
N ILE A 320 -10.22 -6.92 -5.76
CA ILE A 320 -9.15 -7.67 -6.42
C ILE A 320 -8.29 -6.72 -7.26
N VAL A 321 -8.92 -5.73 -7.91
CA VAL A 321 -8.22 -4.74 -8.72
C VAL A 321 -7.46 -3.75 -7.86
N GLY A 322 -8.09 -3.23 -6.80
CA GLY A 322 -7.50 -2.21 -5.92
C GLY A 322 -6.29 -2.72 -5.16
N ASN A 323 -6.37 -3.93 -4.61
CA ASN A 323 -5.33 -4.53 -3.77
C ASN A 323 -4.41 -5.52 -4.53
N ALA A 324 -4.45 -5.57 -5.86
CA ALA A 324 -3.77 -6.61 -6.64
C ALA A 324 -2.27 -6.74 -6.30
N ALA A 325 -1.61 -5.62 -6.03
CA ALA A 325 -0.21 -5.55 -5.65
C ALA A 325 0.07 -6.24 -4.31
N GLU A 326 -0.73 -5.92 -3.30
CA GLU A 326 -0.65 -6.49 -1.96
C GLU A 326 -0.99 -7.99 -1.98
N HIS A 327 -1.94 -8.38 -2.84
CA HIS A 327 -2.32 -9.79 -3.02
C HIS A 327 -1.15 -10.59 -3.56
N ALA A 328 -0.51 -10.09 -4.62
CA ALA A 328 0.64 -10.74 -5.24
C ALA A 328 1.82 -10.82 -4.26
N SER A 329 2.14 -9.73 -3.56
CA SER A 329 3.27 -9.69 -2.63
C SER A 329 3.07 -10.65 -1.45
N ALA A 330 1.87 -10.68 -0.85
CA ALA A 330 1.55 -11.60 0.24
C ALA A 330 1.71 -13.07 -0.17
N ILE A 331 1.21 -13.45 -1.35
CA ILE A 331 1.34 -14.82 -1.86
C ILE A 331 2.81 -15.16 -2.13
N ILE A 332 3.57 -14.25 -2.75
CA ILE A 332 5.00 -14.45 -3.03
C ILE A 332 5.80 -14.62 -1.73
N PHE A 333 5.52 -13.82 -0.70
CA PHE A 333 6.19 -13.95 0.59
C PHE A 333 5.88 -15.27 1.28
N ALA A 334 4.64 -15.74 1.22
CA ALA A 334 4.28 -17.06 1.73
C ALA A 334 5.01 -18.19 0.98
N MET A 335 5.14 -18.08 -0.34
CA MET A 335 5.92 -19.02 -1.17
C MET A 335 7.44 -18.96 -0.92
N LYS A 336 7.95 -17.90 -0.27
CA LYS A 336 9.36 -17.72 0.11
C LYS A 336 9.64 -18.08 1.58
N ASP A 337 8.73 -18.78 2.23
CA ASP A 337 8.81 -19.15 3.65
C ASP A 337 8.76 -17.98 4.64
N LYS A 338 8.18 -16.85 4.21
CA LYS A 338 8.05 -15.65 5.03
C LYS A 338 6.60 -15.36 5.37
N LEU A 339 5.98 -16.29 6.08
CA LEU A 339 4.55 -16.22 6.41
C LEU A 339 4.21 -15.00 7.28
N ASP A 340 5.10 -14.60 8.19
CA ASP A 340 4.94 -13.39 9.02
C ASP A 340 4.69 -12.12 8.21
N ILE A 341 5.45 -11.94 7.13
CA ILE A 341 5.31 -10.77 6.25
C ILE A 341 3.98 -10.84 5.50
N SER A 342 3.61 -12.03 4.99
CA SER A 342 2.34 -12.22 4.30
C SER A 342 1.14 -11.87 5.19
N LEU A 343 1.18 -12.31 6.47
CA LEU A 343 0.18 -11.95 7.47
C LEU A 343 0.18 -10.45 7.77
N GLY A 344 1.36 -9.85 7.89
CA GLY A 344 1.52 -8.42 8.11
C GLY A 344 0.92 -7.57 6.99
N VAL A 345 1.17 -7.93 5.73
CA VAL A 345 0.60 -7.26 4.55
C VAL A 345 -0.92 -7.37 4.55
N ALA A 346 -1.47 -8.58 4.66
CA ALA A 346 -2.92 -8.78 4.57
C ALA A 346 -3.69 -8.16 5.75
N ILE A 347 -3.23 -8.37 7.00
CA ILE A 347 -3.93 -7.85 8.20
C ILE A 347 -3.67 -6.35 8.39
N GLY A 348 -2.48 -5.87 8.03
CA GLY A 348 -2.14 -4.45 8.05
C GLY A 348 -3.06 -3.65 7.13
N SER A 349 -3.20 -4.09 5.87
CA SER A 349 -4.12 -3.49 4.90
C SER A 349 -5.58 -3.50 5.39
N CYS A 350 -6.07 -4.61 5.95
CA CYS A 350 -7.41 -4.65 6.56
C CYS A 350 -7.59 -3.65 7.72
N THR A 351 -6.57 -3.48 8.54
CA THR A 351 -6.61 -2.52 9.66
C THR A 351 -6.63 -1.09 9.13
N GLN A 352 -5.85 -0.80 8.10
CA GLN A 352 -5.82 0.50 7.42
C GLN A 352 -7.19 0.81 6.79
N ILE A 353 -7.77 -0.12 6.04
CA ILE A 353 -9.09 0.09 5.43
C ILE A 353 -10.17 0.27 6.49
N SER A 354 -10.14 -0.51 7.57
CA SER A 354 -11.16 -0.43 8.63
C SER A 354 -11.05 0.86 9.44
N MET A 355 -9.85 1.22 9.90
CA MET A 355 -9.61 2.33 10.84
C MET A 355 -9.36 3.67 10.15
N PHE A 356 -8.96 3.66 8.88
CA PHE A 356 -8.71 4.85 8.08
C PHE A 356 -9.60 4.92 6.85
N GLY A 357 -9.59 3.93 5.95
CA GLY A 357 -10.25 4.05 4.64
C GLY A 357 -11.76 4.28 4.72
N ILE A 358 -12.49 3.41 5.43
CA ILE A 358 -13.93 3.54 5.67
C ILE A 358 -14.29 4.88 6.34
N PRO A 359 -13.73 5.24 7.51
CA PRO A 359 -14.09 6.49 8.17
C PRO A 359 -13.63 7.73 7.39
N PHE A 360 -12.53 7.64 6.64
CA PHE A 360 -12.11 8.69 5.72
C PHE A 360 -13.16 8.93 4.63
N CYS A 361 -13.70 7.87 4.01
CA CYS A 361 -14.78 8.01 3.03
C CYS A 361 -16.05 8.63 3.61
N VAL A 362 -16.40 8.35 4.88
CA VAL A 362 -17.52 9.02 5.57
C VAL A 362 -17.27 10.52 5.71
N VAL A 363 -16.06 10.92 6.13
CA VAL A 363 -15.69 12.34 6.28
C VAL A 363 -15.66 13.05 4.93
N ILE A 364 -15.08 12.43 3.89
CA ILE A 364 -15.10 12.98 2.53
C ILE A 364 -16.54 13.10 2.02
N GLY A 365 -17.38 12.09 2.28
CA GLY A 365 -18.81 12.13 1.92
C GLY A 365 -19.50 13.31 2.58
N TRP A 366 -19.21 13.56 3.86
CA TRP A 366 -19.73 14.72 4.57
C TRP A 366 -19.30 16.04 3.94
N ILE A 367 -18.02 16.18 3.56
CA ILE A 367 -17.51 17.38 2.87
C ILE A 367 -18.17 17.56 1.49
N MET A 368 -18.42 16.47 0.78
CA MET A 368 -19.06 16.48 -0.55
C MET A 368 -20.59 16.60 -0.50
N GLY A 369 -21.20 16.64 0.68
CA GLY A 369 -22.67 16.66 0.83
C GLY A 369 -23.35 15.31 0.56
N GLN A 370 -22.59 14.22 0.49
CA GLN A 370 -23.08 12.86 0.28
C GLN A 370 -23.38 12.16 1.62
N PRO A 371 -24.49 11.41 1.74
CA PRO A 371 -24.88 10.73 2.97
C PRO A 371 -24.15 9.38 3.13
N MET A 372 -22.81 9.39 3.09
CA MET A 372 -22.02 8.20 3.40
C MET A 372 -22.08 7.89 4.90
N ASP A 373 -22.49 6.69 5.26
CA ASP A 373 -22.59 6.19 6.63
C ASP A 373 -21.81 4.88 6.82
N LEU A 374 -21.78 4.38 8.06
CA LEU A 374 -21.12 3.14 8.45
C LEU A 374 -22.07 1.93 8.45
N ASN A 375 -23.23 2.02 7.80
CA ASN A 375 -24.22 0.95 7.81
C ASN A 375 -24.06 -0.01 6.63
N PHE A 376 -23.29 -1.08 6.88
CA PHE A 376 -23.04 -2.14 5.90
C PHE A 376 -24.15 -3.19 5.83
N GLN A 377 -25.38 -2.89 6.25
CA GLN A 377 -26.48 -3.88 6.39
C GLN A 377 -26.12 -5.07 7.29
N LEU A 378 -27.12 -5.85 7.69
CA LEU A 378 -26.91 -6.96 8.63
C LEU A 378 -26.04 -8.08 8.04
N PHE A 379 -26.27 -8.44 6.78
CA PHE A 379 -25.57 -9.57 6.15
C PHE A 379 -24.07 -9.30 5.96
N GLU A 380 -23.70 -8.12 5.46
CA GLU A 380 -22.29 -7.79 5.18
C GLU A 380 -21.53 -7.62 6.50
N THR A 381 -22.16 -6.96 7.48
CA THR A 381 -21.66 -6.83 8.85
C THR A 381 -21.44 -8.18 9.54
N ALA A 382 -22.40 -9.10 9.44
CA ALA A 382 -22.27 -10.45 10.00
C ALA A 382 -21.16 -11.24 9.28
N THR A 383 -21.06 -11.12 7.95
CA THR A 383 -20.02 -11.79 7.16
C THR A 383 -18.63 -11.29 7.55
N LEU A 384 -18.45 -9.98 7.71
CA LEU A 384 -17.21 -9.36 8.17
C LEU A 384 -16.84 -9.86 9.56
N PHE A 385 -17.79 -9.84 10.50
CA PHE A 385 -17.56 -10.31 11.87
C PHE A 385 -17.15 -11.79 11.94
N ILE A 386 -17.87 -12.67 11.23
CA ILE A 386 -17.55 -14.11 11.16
C ILE A 386 -16.16 -14.30 10.52
N THR A 387 -15.85 -13.56 9.46
CA THR A 387 -14.55 -13.64 8.78
C THR A 387 -13.40 -13.29 9.72
N VAL A 388 -13.52 -12.18 10.44
CA VAL A 388 -12.49 -11.73 11.40
C VAL A 388 -12.32 -12.74 12.53
N LEU A 389 -13.42 -13.30 13.05
CA LEU A 389 -13.34 -14.35 14.06
C LEU A 389 -12.64 -15.61 13.53
N VAL A 390 -13.03 -16.10 12.35
CA VAL A 390 -12.44 -17.30 11.75
C VAL A 390 -10.94 -17.10 11.55
N VAL A 391 -10.52 -15.97 10.98
CA VAL A 391 -9.10 -15.67 10.78
C VAL A 391 -8.37 -15.54 12.12
N ALA A 392 -8.93 -14.83 13.09
CA ALA A 392 -8.32 -14.70 14.42
C ALA A 392 -8.12 -16.07 15.09
N PHE A 393 -9.10 -16.99 14.99
CA PHE A 393 -8.95 -18.35 15.50
C PHE A 393 -7.94 -19.19 14.71
N MET A 394 -7.88 -19.05 13.39
CA MET A 394 -6.87 -19.72 12.58
C MET A 394 -5.46 -19.28 12.97
N LEU A 395 -5.26 -17.99 13.22
CA LEU A 395 -3.96 -17.41 13.58
C LEU A 395 -3.50 -17.74 15.01
N GLN A 396 -4.37 -18.28 15.88
CA GLN A 396 -3.95 -18.79 17.19
C GLN A 396 -3.12 -20.08 17.08
N LYS A 397 -3.28 -20.85 15.99
CA LYS A 397 -2.51 -22.07 15.74
C LYS A 397 -1.13 -21.71 15.16
N THR A 398 -0.06 -22.23 15.75
CA THR A 398 1.33 -21.83 15.42
C THR A 398 1.80 -22.22 14.02
N ASN A 399 1.15 -23.21 13.42
CA ASN A 399 1.67 -23.92 12.26
C ASN A 399 0.58 -24.01 11.19
N LEU A 400 0.96 -23.76 9.94
CA LEU A 400 0.11 -24.07 8.80
C LEU A 400 -0.02 -25.59 8.62
N PRO A 401 -1.23 -26.18 8.51
CA PRO A 401 -1.37 -27.60 8.28
C PRO A 401 -0.75 -28.00 6.94
N LYS A 402 0.01 -29.10 6.91
CA LYS A 402 0.58 -29.63 5.67
C LYS A 402 -0.52 -29.96 4.67
N ALA A 403 -0.34 -29.57 3.41
CA ALA A 403 -1.17 -30.05 2.31
C ALA A 403 -1.01 -31.58 2.23
N ARG A 404 -2.05 -32.35 2.59
CA ARG A 404 -2.05 -33.80 2.40
C ARG A 404 -2.14 -34.05 0.89
N SER A 405 -1.05 -34.56 0.31
CA SER A 405 -0.99 -35.05 -1.07
C SER A 405 -1.82 -36.31 -1.25
#